data_AF-A0A9X2D207-F1
#
_entry.id   AF-A0A9X2D207-F1
#
_cell.length_a   1.000
_cell.length_b   1.000
_cell.length_c   1.000
_cell.angle_alpha   90.00
_cell.angle_beta   90.00
_cell.angle_gamma   90.00
#
_symmetry.space_group_name_H-M   'P 1'
#
loop_
_entity.id
_entity.type
_entity.pdbx_description
1 polymer ?
#
loop_
_entity_poly.entity_id
_entity_poly.type
_entity_poly.pdbx_seq_one_letter_code
_entity_poly.pdbx_strand_id
1 'polypeptide(L)'
;MNYLKRLLAMLLGVTVLPARAIYHGFEFGVAALAIGAAALLGVPVFVAYFLRAMRAAWPLNVLLTTLAIPATAVVVALGLAFAVPYIIYTTAVDVFKMAWSGLKSGFVDGLDGFRRIWNNQRSPVERISNYVRAYYNGVSVENQINNEDAFNALQMNLVDVPRQPLEVPDLQSPLLHHTDLLTRDEINAAEQLLKDVATIGIPLSPDLKGKVQLFSTKKTNYQDLLTRMELVQDALLNDNPSAINDELMSMEITTPLIIFKQYQTPDNVWHSVPANSYVTDRENLLTWLREKSTHPLNNDVIMSPPPYEGMPTRYKWDVLTTKNCFLALELQEGAATIRDLLSTLPAQLVAAKQNPSSPGSTPQTLFRTDSSAIGQKPQVDEQLNPLTEQDALVF
;
A
#
# COMPACT_ATOMS: atom_id res chain seq x y z
N MET A 1 -13.66 25.16 9.27
CA MET A 1 -13.82 23.73 8.91
C MET A 1 -12.57 22.85 9.13
N ASN A 2 -11.33 23.36 8.97
CA ASN A 2 -10.12 22.52 9.12
C ASN A 2 -9.84 22.05 10.56
N TYR A 3 -10.15 22.86 11.57
CA TYR A 3 -10.01 22.47 12.98
C TYR A 3 -10.92 21.29 13.36
N LEU A 4 -12.18 21.30 12.91
CA LEU A 4 -13.14 20.22 13.19
C LEU A 4 -12.68 18.88 12.58
N LYS A 5 -12.12 18.91 11.36
CA LYS A 5 -11.58 17.71 10.69
C LYS A 5 -10.34 17.16 11.42
N ARG A 6 -9.47 18.03 11.94
CA ARG A 6 -8.31 17.63 12.74
C ARG A 6 -8.72 17.06 14.10
N LEU A 7 -9.72 17.65 14.74
CA LEU A 7 -10.27 17.17 16.00
C LEU A 7 -10.96 15.80 15.83
N LEU A 8 -11.71 15.63 14.74
CA LEU A 8 -12.27 14.34 14.34
C LEU A 8 -11.17 13.30 14.05
N ALA A 9 -10.11 13.66 13.32
CA ALA A 9 -9.00 12.76 13.03
C ALA A 9 -8.24 12.34 14.31
N MET A 10 -8.08 13.24 15.27
CA MET A 10 -7.52 12.92 16.59
C MET A 10 -8.45 11.98 17.38
N LEU A 11 -9.75 12.26 17.42
CA LEU A 11 -10.73 11.40 18.08
C LEU A 11 -10.75 9.98 17.47
N LEU A 12 -10.78 9.89 16.14
CA LEU A 12 -10.73 8.61 15.42
C LEU A 12 -9.39 7.90 15.64
N GLY A 13 -8.27 8.64 15.64
CA GLY A 13 -6.95 8.08 15.89
C GLY A 13 -6.78 7.50 17.30
N VAL A 14 -7.33 8.16 18.32
CA VAL A 14 -7.24 7.72 19.72
C VAL A 14 -8.25 6.62 20.06
N THR A 15 -9.36 6.50 19.32
CA THR A 15 -10.41 5.52 19.61
C THR A 15 -10.36 4.31 18.68
N VAL A 16 -10.31 4.52 17.37
CA VAL A 16 -10.47 3.45 16.37
C VAL A 16 -9.19 2.65 16.18
N LEU A 17 -8.00 3.29 16.18
CA LEU A 17 -6.73 2.57 16.01
C LEU A 17 -6.42 1.64 17.20
N PRO A 18 -6.65 2.05 18.47
CA PRO A 18 -6.46 1.13 19.59
C PRO A 18 -7.53 0.03 19.65
N ALA A 19 -8.78 0.34 19.30
CA ALA A 19 -9.83 -0.68 19.20
C ALA A 19 -9.46 -1.78 18.19
N ARG A 20 -8.84 -1.39 17.06
CA ARG A 20 -8.34 -2.34 16.07
C ARG A 20 -7.12 -3.13 16.55
N ALA A 21 -6.23 -2.52 17.34
CA ALA A 21 -5.13 -3.25 17.97
C ALA A 21 -5.64 -4.34 18.94
N ILE A 22 -6.69 -4.04 19.72
CA ILE A 22 -7.36 -5.03 20.59
C ILE A 22 -7.96 -6.16 19.76
N TYR A 23 -8.62 -5.83 18.65
CA TYR A 23 -9.17 -6.83 17.73
C TYR A 23 -8.09 -7.78 17.18
N HIS A 24 -6.95 -7.24 16.76
CA HIS A 24 -5.83 -8.07 16.29
C HIS A 24 -5.21 -8.93 17.41
N GLY A 25 -5.11 -8.41 18.63
CA GLY A 25 -4.71 -9.20 19.80
C GLY A 25 -5.66 -10.37 20.08
N PHE A 26 -6.96 -10.14 19.92
CA PHE A 26 -7.97 -11.19 20.02
C PHE A 26 -7.83 -12.25 18.92
N GLU A 27 -7.63 -11.84 17.67
CA GLU A 27 -7.35 -12.77 16.56
C GLU A 27 -6.12 -13.65 16.82
N PHE A 28 -5.04 -13.08 17.34
CA PHE A 28 -3.85 -13.83 17.75
C PHE A 28 -4.16 -14.88 18.84
N GLY A 29 -4.98 -14.51 19.82
CA GLY A 29 -5.44 -15.44 20.86
C GLY A 29 -6.24 -16.61 20.29
N VAL A 30 -7.18 -16.34 19.39
CA VAL A 30 -7.97 -17.38 18.71
C VAL A 30 -7.08 -18.31 17.89
N ALA A 31 -6.12 -17.76 17.15
CA ALA A 31 -5.17 -18.55 16.36
C ALA A 31 -4.31 -19.47 17.25
N ALA A 32 -3.79 -18.95 18.37
CA ALA A 32 -3.00 -19.74 19.31
C ALA A 32 -3.81 -20.91 19.90
N LEU A 33 -5.08 -20.68 20.24
CA LEU A 33 -5.98 -21.74 20.71
C LEU A 33 -6.26 -22.78 19.64
N ALA A 34 -6.49 -22.35 18.38
CA ALA A 34 -6.71 -23.26 17.26
C ALA A 34 -5.48 -24.15 17.00
N ILE A 35 -4.27 -23.59 17.06
CA ILE A 35 -3.01 -24.34 16.94
C ILE A 35 -2.86 -25.33 18.09
N GLY A 36 -3.15 -24.92 19.33
CA GLY A 36 -3.13 -25.80 20.49
C GLY A 36 -4.09 -26.99 20.35
N ALA A 37 -5.33 -26.73 19.92
CA ALA A 37 -6.33 -27.76 19.66
C ALA A 37 -5.90 -28.71 18.53
N ALA A 38 -5.35 -28.16 17.45
CA ALA A 38 -4.83 -28.96 16.34
C ALA A 38 -3.64 -29.83 16.78
N ALA A 39 -2.74 -29.33 17.62
CA ALA A 39 -1.61 -30.08 18.15
C ALA A 39 -2.06 -31.23 19.06
N LEU A 40 -3.04 -30.99 19.94
CA LEU A 40 -3.60 -32.02 20.83
C LEU A 40 -4.15 -33.23 20.09
N LEU A 41 -4.73 -33.03 18.90
CA LEU A 41 -5.25 -34.10 18.06
C LEU A 41 -4.21 -34.64 17.08
N GLY A 42 -3.45 -33.74 16.45
CA GLY A 42 -2.54 -34.05 15.36
C GLY A 42 -1.29 -34.78 15.83
N VAL A 43 -0.70 -34.38 16.96
CA VAL A 43 0.56 -34.99 17.45
C VAL A 43 0.35 -36.47 17.81
N PRO A 44 -0.66 -36.89 18.60
CA PRO A 44 -0.87 -38.30 18.87
C PRO A 44 -1.14 -39.14 17.60
N VAL A 45 -1.92 -38.61 16.66
CA VAL A 45 -2.19 -39.27 15.37
C VAL A 45 -0.92 -39.43 14.55
N PHE A 46 -0.09 -38.38 14.49
CA PHE A 46 1.20 -38.40 13.80
C PHE A 46 2.14 -39.43 14.43
N VAL A 47 2.26 -39.45 15.76
CA VAL A 47 3.07 -40.44 16.49
C VAL A 47 2.62 -41.87 16.17
N ALA A 48 1.31 -42.14 16.22
CA ALA A 48 0.76 -43.46 15.90
C ALA A 48 1.06 -43.90 14.46
N TYR A 49 0.94 -42.95 13.51
CA TYR A 49 1.23 -43.18 12.09
C TYR A 49 2.73 -43.43 11.86
N PHE A 50 3.59 -42.63 12.46
CA PHE A 50 5.04 -42.72 12.32
C PHE A 50 5.59 -44.03 12.92
N LEU A 51 5.12 -44.42 14.10
CA LEU A 51 5.48 -45.70 14.72
C LEU A 51 5.00 -46.90 13.87
N ARG A 52 3.84 -46.78 13.23
CA ARG A 52 3.36 -47.78 12.27
C ARG A 52 4.27 -47.85 11.04
N ALA A 53 4.71 -46.70 10.50
CA ALA A 53 5.65 -46.65 9.37
C ALA A 53 7.00 -47.30 9.70
N MET A 54 7.48 -47.15 10.94
CA MET A 54 8.67 -47.82 11.46
C MET A 54 8.50 -49.31 11.78
N ARG A 55 7.32 -49.90 11.52
CA ARG A 55 7.00 -51.31 11.85
C ARG A 55 7.18 -51.64 13.34
N ALA A 56 6.92 -50.68 14.23
CA ALA A 56 6.93 -50.94 15.66
C ALA A 56 5.89 -52.01 16.03
N ALA A 57 6.21 -52.85 17.03
CA ALA A 57 5.28 -53.85 17.54
C ALA A 57 3.99 -53.20 18.06
N TRP A 58 2.85 -53.85 17.84
CA TRP A 58 1.53 -53.31 18.19
C TRP A 58 1.42 -52.81 19.65
N PRO A 59 1.91 -53.55 20.69
CA PRO A 59 1.81 -53.08 22.08
C PRO A 59 2.63 -51.81 22.33
N LEU A 60 3.80 -51.68 21.69
CA LEU A 60 4.68 -50.53 21.84
C LEU A 60 4.07 -49.28 21.20
N ASN A 61 3.42 -49.44 20.03
CA ASN A 61 2.74 -48.35 19.36
C ASN A 61 1.58 -47.79 20.21
N VAL A 62 0.76 -48.68 20.80
CA VAL A 62 -0.33 -48.28 21.71
C VAL A 62 0.21 -47.53 22.92
N LEU A 63 1.22 -48.09 23.61
CA LEU A 63 1.82 -47.47 24.80
C LEU A 63 2.36 -46.05 24.52
N LEU A 64 3.14 -45.89 23.45
CA LEU A 64 3.77 -44.60 23.11
C LEU A 64 2.75 -43.57 22.64
N THR A 65 1.73 -43.99 21.88
CA THR A 65 0.63 -43.10 21.46
C THR A 65 -0.18 -42.63 22.67
N THR A 66 -0.49 -43.52 23.62
CA THR A 66 -1.20 -43.16 24.84
C THR A 66 -0.39 -42.21 25.73
N LEU A 67 0.94 -42.37 25.79
CA LEU A 67 1.84 -41.45 26.51
C LEU A 67 1.99 -40.09 25.81
N ALA A 68 1.87 -40.04 24.47
CA ALA A 68 1.95 -38.80 23.71
C ALA A 68 0.79 -37.83 24.02
N ILE A 69 -0.39 -38.33 24.39
CA ILE A 69 -1.57 -37.50 24.70
C ILE A 69 -1.30 -36.56 25.90
N PRO A 70 -0.97 -37.05 27.12
CA PRO A 70 -0.69 -36.18 28.25
C PRO A 70 0.57 -35.33 28.04
N ALA A 71 1.59 -35.86 27.37
CA ALA A 71 2.80 -35.09 27.05
C ALA A 71 2.48 -33.89 26.16
N THR A 72 1.69 -34.08 25.11
CA THR A 72 1.24 -33.00 24.22
C THR A 72 0.38 -31.99 24.98
N ALA A 73 -0.51 -32.46 25.86
CA ALA A 73 -1.34 -31.58 26.68
C ALA A 73 -0.53 -30.68 27.61
N VAL A 74 0.52 -31.21 28.26
CA VAL A 74 1.42 -30.43 29.10
C VAL A 74 2.18 -29.38 28.28
N VAL A 75 2.70 -29.75 27.11
CA VAL A 75 3.42 -28.81 26.22
C VAL A 75 2.50 -27.69 25.74
N VAL A 76 1.28 -28.02 25.32
CA VAL A 76 0.27 -27.02 24.89
C VAL A 76 -0.13 -26.11 26.05
N ALA A 77 -0.35 -26.66 27.25
CA ALA A 77 -0.70 -25.88 28.43
C ALA A 77 0.43 -24.90 28.84
N LEU A 78 1.68 -25.36 28.84
CA LEU A 78 2.84 -24.50 29.09
C LEU A 78 2.96 -23.42 28.01
N GLY A 79 2.83 -23.80 26.74
CA GLY A 79 2.87 -22.85 25.62
C GLY A 79 1.81 -21.75 25.75
N LEU A 80 0.58 -22.11 26.08
CA LEU A 80 -0.50 -21.14 26.32
C LEU A 80 -0.25 -20.28 27.56
N ALA A 81 0.30 -20.86 28.63
CA ALA A 81 0.64 -20.12 29.85
C ALA A 81 1.68 -19.01 29.61
N PHE A 82 2.57 -19.17 28.63
CA PHE A 82 3.49 -18.11 28.20
C PHE A 82 2.91 -17.21 27.10
N ALA A 83 2.18 -17.78 26.15
CA ALA A 83 1.63 -17.05 25.02
C ALA A 83 0.55 -16.04 25.45
N VAL A 84 -0.33 -16.39 26.38
CA VAL A 84 -1.42 -15.50 26.82
C VAL A 84 -0.89 -14.22 27.47
N PRO A 85 0.00 -14.25 28.48
CA PRO A 85 0.60 -13.05 29.05
C PRO A 85 1.36 -12.23 28.00
N TYR A 86 2.08 -12.89 27.09
CA TYR A 86 2.81 -12.22 26.03
C TYR A 86 1.90 -11.48 25.05
N ILE A 87 0.80 -12.11 24.62
CA ILE A 87 -0.21 -11.48 23.74
C ILE A 87 -0.87 -10.30 24.46
N ILE A 88 -1.21 -10.43 25.74
CA ILE A 88 -1.77 -9.33 26.53
C ILE A 88 -0.79 -8.16 26.61
N TYR A 89 0.47 -8.44 26.94
CA TYR A 89 1.51 -7.42 27.05
C TYR A 89 1.74 -6.68 25.73
N THR A 90 1.92 -7.42 24.63
CA THR A 90 2.13 -6.85 23.30
C THR A 90 0.93 -6.04 22.83
N THR A 91 -0.29 -6.56 23.03
CA THR A 91 -1.54 -5.84 22.71
C THR A 91 -1.64 -4.54 23.50
N ALA A 92 -1.30 -4.55 24.79
CA ALA A 92 -1.31 -3.34 25.61
C ALA A 92 -0.31 -2.30 25.09
N VAL A 93 0.93 -2.72 24.80
CA VAL A 93 1.96 -1.84 24.21
C VAL A 93 1.50 -1.27 22.87
N ASP A 94 0.88 -2.08 22.01
CA ASP A 94 0.40 -1.66 20.70
C ASP A 94 -0.79 -0.69 20.82
N VAL A 95 -1.72 -0.93 21.75
CA VAL A 95 -2.81 0.00 22.07
C VAL A 95 -2.27 1.38 22.44
N PHE A 96 -1.26 1.44 23.32
CA PHE A 96 -0.64 2.72 23.71
C PHE A 96 0.10 3.38 22.54
N LYS A 97 0.91 2.62 21.80
CA LYS A 97 1.66 3.14 20.63
C LYS A 97 0.73 3.66 19.54
N MET A 98 -0.36 2.96 19.26
CA MET A 98 -1.33 3.33 18.23
C MET A 98 -2.18 4.51 18.67
N ALA A 99 -2.59 4.60 19.94
CA ALA A 99 -3.27 5.77 20.48
C ALA A 99 -2.38 7.02 20.36
N TRP A 100 -1.11 6.90 20.75
CA TRP A 100 -0.15 7.99 20.67
C TRP A 100 0.16 8.40 19.22
N SER A 101 0.37 7.42 18.34
CA SER A 101 0.65 7.67 16.92
C SER A 101 -0.56 8.30 16.22
N GLY A 102 -1.77 7.82 16.52
CA GLY A 102 -3.03 8.36 16.02
C GLY A 102 -3.29 9.80 16.48
N LEU A 103 -2.96 10.11 17.74
CA LEU A 103 -3.02 11.48 18.27
C LEU A 103 -2.05 12.40 17.51
N LYS A 104 -0.77 11.99 17.40
CA LYS A 104 0.27 12.77 16.72
C LYS A 104 -0.05 12.99 15.25
N SER A 105 -0.44 11.95 14.52
CA SER A 105 -0.78 12.04 13.09
C SER A 105 -2.07 12.80 12.86
N GLY A 106 -3.08 12.64 13.72
CA GLY A 106 -4.33 13.39 13.63
C GLY A 106 -4.13 14.89 13.88
N PHE A 107 -3.18 15.25 14.75
CA PHE A 107 -2.82 16.64 15.03
C PHE A 107 -2.06 17.30 13.86
N VAL A 108 -1.02 16.63 13.36
CA VAL A 108 -0.11 17.16 12.33
C VAL A 108 -0.75 17.10 10.94
N ASP A 109 -1.19 15.91 10.53
CA ASP A 109 -1.60 15.57 9.16
C ASP A 109 -3.13 15.49 9.00
N GLY A 110 -3.91 15.60 10.08
CA GLY A 110 -5.37 15.51 10.03
C GLY A 110 -5.87 14.12 9.60
N LEU A 111 -6.92 14.09 8.77
CA LEU A 111 -7.59 12.85 8.37
C LEU A 111 -6.70 11.96 7.48
N ASP A 112 -5.78 12.57 6.73
CA ASP A 112 -4.87 11.84 5.83
C ASP A 112 -3.82 11.07 6.62
N GLY A 113 -3.32 11.64 7.73
CA GLY A 113 -2.48 10.93 8.68
C GLY A 113 -3.17 9.73 9.32
N PHE A 114 -4.44 9.89 9.70
CA PHE A 114 -5.26 8.78 10.21
C PHE A 114 -5.43 7.67 9.16
N ARG A 115 -5.81 8.02 7.92
CA ARG A 115 -6.00 7.05 6.82
C ARG A 115 -4.72 6.29 6.49
N ARG A 116 -3.58 6.98 6.50
CA ARG A 116 -2.26 6.36 6.28
C ARG A 116 -1.97 5.28 7.32
N ILE A 117 -2.18 5.57 8.61
CA ILE A 117 -1.96 4.57 9.68
C ILE A 117 -2.99 3.43 9.59
N TRP A 118 -4.26 3.77 9.30
CA TRP A 118 -5.34 2.79 9.14
C TRP A 118 -5.07 1.77 8.03
N ASN A 119 -4.56 2.23 6.88
CA ASN A 119 -4.25 1.38 5.74
C ASN A 119 -2.98 0.56 5.94
N ASN A 120 -2.05 1.04 6.77
CA ASN A 120 -0.79 0.35 7.05
C ASN A 120 -0.90 -0.73 8.14
N GLN A 121 -1.99 -0.76 8.92
CA GLN A 121 -2.27 -1.84 9.85
C GLN A 121 -2.76 -3.09 9.10
N ARG A 122 -1.83 -4.02 8.84
CA ARG A 122 -2.14 -5.35 8.26
C ARG A 122 -2.65 -6.32 9.32
N SER A 123 -3.51 -7.24 8.91
CA SER A 123 -4.05 -8.26 9.80
C SER A 123 -3.01 -9.34 10.16
N PRO A 124 -3.10 -9.95 11.35
CA PRO A 124 -2.32 -11.13 11.74
C PRO A 124 -2.46 -12.30 10.77
N VAL A 125 -3.66 -12.50 10.21
CA VAL A 125 -3.94 -13.59 9.26
C VAL A 125 -3.21 -13.36 7.95
N GLU A 126 -3.14 -12.11 7.46
CA GLU A 126 -2.30 -11.75 6.31
C GLU A 126 -0.82 -11.92 6.61
N ARG A 127 -0.36 -11.67 7.85
CA ARG A 127 1.02 -11.99 8.23
C ARG A 127 1.26 -13.49 8.14
N ILE A 128 0.47 -14.30 8.84
CA ILE A 128 0.63 -15.77 8.85
C ILE A 128 0.51 -16.36 7.45
N SER A 129 -0.43 -15.90 6.62
CA SER A 129 -0.55 -16.38 5.24
C SER A 129 0.67 -16.02 4.39
N ASN A 130 1.27 -14.85 4.60
CA ASN A 130 2.53 -14.48 3.97
C ASN A 130 3.71 -15.33 4.49
N TYR A 131 3.75 -15.68 5.78
CA TYR A 131 4.75 -16.61 6.33
C TYR A 131 4.62 -18.01 5.73
N VAL A 132 3.39 -18.53 5.64
CA VAL A 132 3.11 -19.84 5.04
C VAL A 132 3.44 -19.82 3.55
N ARG A 133 3.04 -18.77 2.82
CA ARG A 133 3.36 -18.60 1.41
C ARG A 133 4.87 -18.46 1.18
N ALA A 134 5.58 -17.73 2.04
CA ALA A 134 7.04 -17.61 1.99
C ALA A 134 7.72 -18.97 2.23
N TYR A 135 7.24 -19.75 3.21
CA TYR A 135 7.71 -21.11 3.49
C TYR A 135 7.49 -22.06 2.30
N TYR A 136 6.29 -22.06 1.71
CA TYR A 136 6.00 -22.87 0.51
C TYR A 136 6.79 -22.42 -0.73
N ASN A 137 7.11 -21.14 -0.83
CA ASN A 137 7.87 -20.57 -1.94
C ASN A 137 9.40 -20.60 -1.70
N GLY A 138 9.88 -21.26 -0.64
CA GLY A 138 11.32 -21.41 -0.35
C GLY A 138 12.03 -20.14 0.12
N VAL A 139 11.29 -19.12 0.57
CA VAL A 139 11.84 -17.86 1.08
C VAL A 139 11.80 -17.88 2.61
N SER A 140 12.95 -17.98 3.28
CA SER A 140 13.00 -18.03 4.74
C SER A 140 12.64 -16.69 5.36
N VAL A 141 11.75 -16.72 6.36
CA VAL A 141 11.32 -15.52 7.08
C VAL A 141 12.34 -15.11 8.16
N GLU A 142 13.26 -16.00 8.56
CA GLU A 142 14.44 -15.67 9.38
C GLU A 142 15.35 -14.57 8.77
N ASN A 143 15.28 -14.32 7.45
CA ASN A 143 16.01 -13.22 6.81
C ASN A 143 15.27 -11.87 6.85
N GLN A 144 14.06 -11.81 7.43
CA GLN A 144 13.37 -10.56 7.77
C GLN A 144 13.84 -10.07 9.15
N ILE A 145 15.12 -9.72 9.26
CA ILE A 145 15.71 -9.21 10.49
C ILE A 145 15.20 -7.78 10.72
N ASN A 146 14.21 -7.63 11.59
CA ASN A 146 13.70 -6.33 12.08
C ASN A 146 14.53 -5.74 13.25
N ASN A 147 15.74 -6.24 13.49
CA ASN A 147 16.57 -5.81 14.63
C ASN A 147 18.05 -5.68 14.22
N GLU A 148 18.57 -4.45 14.18
CA GLU A 148 20.00 -4.14 13.93
C GLU A 148 20.94 -4.91 14.89
N ASP A 149 20.50 -5.19 16.11
CA ASP A 149 21.31 -5.90 17.12
C ASP A 149 21.49 -7.41 16.84
N ALA A 150 20.53 -8.04 16.14
CA ALA A 150 20.62 -9.47 15.77
C ALA A 150 21.54 -9.69 14.57
N PHE A 151 21.66 -8.69 13.68
CA PHE A 151 22.57 -8.73 12.53
C PHE A 151 24.04 -8.73 12.99
N ASN A 152 24.38 -7.98 14.03
CA ASN A 152 25.73 -7.95 14.61
C ASN A 152 26.09 -9.24 15.36
N ALA A 153 25.10 -9.94 15.94
CA ALA A 153 25.34 -11.22 16.63
C ALA A 153 25.56 -12.40 15.66
N LEU A 154 24.99 -12.35 14.44
CA LEU A 154 25.10 -13.40 13.43
C LEU A 154 26.39 -13.33 12.59
N GLN A 155 27.14 -12.23 12.64
CA GLN A 155 28.45 -12.13 11.96
C GLN A 155 29.53 -13.07 12.55
N MET A 156 29.32 -13.65 13.73
CA MET A 156 30.33 -14.52 14.36
C MET A 156 30.25 -16.00 13.98
N ASN A 157 29.21 -16.46 13.28
CA ASN A 157 29.07 -17.89 12.92
C ASN A 157 28.36 -18.07 11.57
N LEU A 158 29.05 -17.75 10.47
CA LEU A 158 28.60 -18.12 9.14
C LEU A 158 29.27 -19.44 8.74
N VAL A 159 28.55 -20.54 8.94
CA VAL A 159 28.77 -21.77 8.18
C VAL A 159 28.11 -21.57 6.81
N ASP A 160 28.91 -21.67 5.76
CA ASP A 160 28.45 -21.59 4.36
C ASP A 160 27.50 -22.76 4.06
N VAL A 161 26.20 -22.50 4.14
CA VAL A 161 25.18 -23.44 3.65
C VAL A 161 24.90 -23.06 2.19
N PRO A 162 25.20 -23.94 1.21
CA PRO A 162 24.93 -23.66 -0.19
C PRO A 162 23.42 -23.47 -0.39
N ARG A 163 23.01 -22.23 -0.69
CA ARG A 163 21.63 -21.89 -1.02
C ARG A 163 21.36 -22.33 -2.45
N GLN A 164 20.23 -23.03 -2.67
CA GLN A 164 19.78 -23.34 -4.02
C GLN A 164 19.49 -22.01 -4.76
N PRO A 165 19.96 -21.86 -6.01
CA PRO A 165 19.73 -20.62 -6.77
C PRO A 165 18.22 -20.43 -6.99
N LEU A 166 17.70 -19.29 -6.56
CA LEU A 166 16.32 -18.89 -6.83
C LEU A 166 16.11 -18.75 -8.35
N GLU A 167 14.97 -19.25 -8.84
CA GLU A 167 14.57 -19.10 -10.24
C GLU A 167 14.36 -17.61 -10.55
N VAL A 168 15.12 -17.07 -11.52
CA VAL A 168 15.06 -15.66 -11.88
C VAL A 168 13.75 -15.40 -12.65
N PRO A 169 12.86 -14.53 -12.16
CA PRO A 169 11.61 -14.23 -12.85
C PRO A 169 11.84 -13.49 -14.16
N ASP A 170 10.99 -13.77 -15.15
CA ASP A 170 10.94 -13.00 -16.40
C ASP A 170 10.30 -11.63 -16.17
N LEU A 171 11.14 -10.70 -15.72
CA LEU A 171 10.78 -9.32 -15.43
C LEU A 171 10.98 -8.40 -16.63
N GLN A 172 11.37 -8.91 -17.80
CA GLN A 172 11.54 -8.07 -18.98
C GLN A 172 10.18 -7.57 -19.47
N SER A 173 10.11 -6.29 -19.84
CA SER A 173 8.92 -5.70 -20.43
C SER A 173 9.02 -5.66 -21.96
N PRO A 174 7.93 -5.92 -22.71
CA PRO A 174 7.88 -5.58 -24.12
C PRO A 174 7.74 -4.05 -24.24
N LEU A 175 8.68 -3.41 -24.95
CA LEU A 175 8.63 -1.97 -25.24
C LEU A 175 7.28 -1.60 -25.88
N LEU A 176 6.51 -0.71 -25.23
CA LEU A 176 5.25 -0.19 -25.74
C LEU A 176 5.29 1.34 -25.89
N HIS A 177 4.66 1.80 -26.98
CA HIS A 177 4.44 3.17 -27.49
C HIS A 177 3.76 4.13 -26.49
N HIS A 178 3.69 5.46 -26.63
CA HIS A 178 4.33 6.52 -27.42
C HIS A 178 3.76 7.84 -26.84
N THR A 179 4.51 8.49 -25.95
CA THR A 179 4.21 9.88 -25.57
C THR A 179 5.49 10.67 -25.64
N ASP A 180 5.49 11.78 -26.38
CA ASP A 180 6.65 12.65 -26.47
C ASP A 180 7.00 13.23 -25.09
N LEU A 181 8.29 13.34 -24.80
CA LEU A 181 8.78 14.01 -23.58
C LEU A 181 8.29 15.45 -23.50
N LEU A 182 8.30 16.04 -22.30
CA LEU A 182 8.00 17.46 -22.14
C LEU A 182 9.07 18.29 -22.85
N THR A 183 8.61 19.29 -23.60
CA THR A 183 9.47 20.30 -24.20
C THR A 183 10.00 21.25 -23.13
N ARG A 184 11.12 21.92 -23.42
CA ARG A 184 11.68 22.95 -22.52
C ARG A 184 10.67 24.05 -22.20
N ASP A 185 9.86 24.43 -23.18
CA ASP A 185 8.83 25.45 -23.01
C ASP A 185 7.72 24.98 -22.05
N GLU A 186 7.31 23.71 -22.12
CA GLU A 186 6.35 23.10 -21.18
C GLU A 186 6.92 23.02 -19.76
N ILE A 187 8.21 22.69 -19.60
CA ILE A 187 8.89 22.67 -18.29
C ILE A 187 8.95 24.09 -17.69
N ASN A 188 9.30 25.09 -18.50
CA ASN A 188 9.33 26.49 -18.09
C ASN A 188 7.93 27.01 -17.73
N ALA A 189 6.90 26.63 -18.50
CA ALA A 189 5.51 26.97 -18.20
C ALA A 189 5.05 26.35 -16.86
N ALA A 190 5.45 25.10 -16.59
CA ALA A 190 5.17 24.44 -15.31
C ALA A 190 5.83 25.14 -14.12
N GLU A 191 7.06 25.62 -14.29
CA GLU A 191 7.76 26.41 -13.27
C GLU A 191 7.09 27.75 -13.00
N GLN A 192 6.71 28.44 -14.07
CA GLN A 192 6.03 29.72 -13.95
C GLN A 192 4.69 29.54 -13.25
N LEU A 193 3.93 28.50 -13.58
CA LEU A 193 2.65 28.21 -12.93
C LEU A 193 2.81 27.94 -11.43
N LEU A 194 3.84 27.19 -11.00
CA LEU A 194 4.11 26.95 -9.58
C LEU A 194 4.51 28.24 -8.84
N LYS A 195 5.31 29.11 -9.47
CA LYS A 195 5.64 30.44 -8.93
C LYS A 195 4.39 31.31 -8.80
N ASP A 196 3.55 31.33 -9.83
CA ASP A 196 2.29 32.06 -9.83
C ASP A 196 1.38 31.56 -8.70
N VAL A 197 1.29 30.25 -8.49
CA VAL A 197 0.52 29.68 -7.37
C VAL A 197 1.09 30.08 -6.01
N ALA A 198 2.42 30.09 -5.84
CA ALA A 198 3.06 30.51 -4.59
C ALA A 198 2.81 31.99 -4.25
N THR A 199 2.61 32.84 -5.26
CA THR A 199 2.29 34.27 -5.06
C THR A 199 0.81 34.54 -4.78
N ILE A 200 -0.06 33.54 -4.96
CA ILE A 200 -1.49 33.68 -4.64
C ILE A 200 -1.65 33.63 -3.13
N GLY A 201 -1.66 34.81 -2.50
CA GLY A 201 -1.94 34.99 -1.07
C GLY A 201 -3.40 34.70 -0.66
N ILE A 202 -4.19 34.03 -1.51
CA ILE A 202 -5.60 33.69 -1.28
C ILE A 202 -5.68 32.22 -0.84
N PRO A 203 -6.50 31.88 0.17
CA PRO A 203 -6.73 30.48 0.53
C PRO A 203 -7.38 29.70 -0.62
N LEU A 204 -6.61 28.80 -1.23
CA LEU A 204 -7.08 27.87 -2.26
C LEU A 204 -8.11 26.89 -1.70
N SER A 205 -9.07 26.48 -2.53
CA SER A 205 -9.98 25.38 -2.20
C SER A 205 -9.19 24.09 -1.97
N PRO A 206 -9.67 23.16 -1.12
CA PRO A 206 -8.94 21.92 -0.82
C PRO A 206 -8.70 21.04 -2.06
N ASP A 207 -9.64 21.04 -3.02
CA ASP A 207 -9.49 20.33 -4.30
C ASP A 207 -8.36 20.92 -5.15
N LEU A 208 -8.36 22.25 -5.32
CA LEU A 208 -7.34 22.95 -6.11
C LEU A 208 -5.96 22.84 -5.44
N LYS A 209 -5.90 22.90 -4.11
CA LYS A 209 -4.68 22.67 -3.34
C LYS A 209 -4.14 21.24 -3.56
N GLY A 210 -5.03 20.24 -3.58
CA GLY A 210 -4.66 18.86 -3.89
C GLY A 210 -4.08 18.72 -5.30
N LYS A 211 -4.70 19.34 -6.31
CA LYS A 211 -4.19 19.33 -7.70
C LYS A 211 -2.85 20.04 -7.84
N VAL A 212 -2.66 21.18 -7.18
CA VAL A 212 -1.37 21.90 -7.14
C VAL A 212 -0.29 21.04 -6.49
N GLN A 213 -0.59 20.39 -5.37
CA GLN A 213 0.36 19.51 -4.70
C GLN A 213 0.73 18.30 -5.58
N LEU A 214 -0.27 17.67 -6.20
CA LEU A 214 -0.06 16.57 -7.15
C LEU A 214 0.83 17.04 -8.33
N PHE A 215 0.53 18.21 -8.90
CA PHE A 215 1.30 18.81 -9.99
C PHE A 215 2.76 19.04 -9.59
N SER A 216 2.98 19.64 -8.41
CA SER A 216 4.32 19.89 -7.88
C SER A 216 5.10 18.59 -7.71
N THR A 217 4.52 17.58 -7.06
CA THR A 217 5.17 16.28 -6.85
C THR A 217 5.48 15.58 -8.18
N LYS A 218 4.52 15.56 -9.12
CA LYS A 218 4.71 14.94 -10.44
C LYS A 218 5.79 15.64 -11.24
N LYS A 219 5.84 16.98 -11.22
CA LYS A 219 6.90 17.75 -11.88
C LYS A 219 8.28 17.41 -11.32
N THR A 220 8.44 17.40 -10.00
CA THR A 220 9.71 17.07 -9.35
C THR A 220 10.15 15.66 -9.72
N ASN A 221 9.27 14.66 -9.57
CA ASN A 221 9.60 13.28 -9.90
C ASN A 221 9.98 13.11 -11.39
N TYR A 222 9.29 13.81 -12.29
CA TYR A 222 9.61 13.82 -13.72
C TYR A 222 10.98 14.43 -14.00
N GLN A 223 11.29 15.60 -13.42
CA GLN A 223 12.58 16.27 -13.60
C GLN A 223 13.74 15.42 -13.05
N ASP A 224 13.55 14.80 -11.89
CA ASP A 224 14.53 13.92 -11.28
C ASP A 224 14.81 12.69 -12.17
N LEU A 225 13.75 12.03 -12.65
CA LEU A 225 13.89 10.87 -13.53
C LEU A 225 14.49 11.25 -14.89
N LEU A 226 14.11 12.39 -15.45
CA LEU A 226 14.67 12.87 -16.73
C LEU A 226 16.17 13.10 -16.60
N THR A 227 16.60 13.79 -15.53
CA THR A 227 18.02 14.06 -15.25
C THR A 227 18.80 12.75 -15.09
N ARG A 228 18.23 11.75 -14.39
CA ARG A 228 18.84 10.41 -14.31
C ARG A 228 18.99 9.74 -15.66
N MET A 229 17.97 9.80 -16.53
CA MET A 229 18.04 9.21 -17.86
C MET A 229 19.02 9.94 -18.79
N GLU A 230 19.13 11.26 -18.67
CA GLU A 230 20.15 12.06 -19.38
C GLU A 230 21.57 11.64 -18.96
N LEU A 231 21.83 11.51 -17.64
CA LEU A 231 23.12 11.03 -17.14
C LEU A 231 23.47 9.63 -17.64
N VAL A 232 22.49 8.71 -17.63
CA VAL A 232 22.68 7.36 -18.17
C VAL A 232 22.96 7.42 -19.68
N GLN A 233 22.23 8.24 -20.44
CA GLN A 233 22.45 8.36 -21.87
C GLN A 233 23.85 8.93 -22.18
N ASP A 234 24.27 9.99 -21.48
CA ASP A 234 25.59 10.59 -21.64
C ASP A 234 26.71 9.60 -21.28
N ALA A 235 26.54 8.82 -20.21
CA ALA A 235 27.47 7.76 -19.84
C ALA A 235 27.57 6.67 -20.92
N LEU A 236 26.43 6.27 -21.50
CA LEU A 236 26.38 5.29 -22.60
C LEU A 236 26.96 5.83 -23.90
N LEU A 237 26.79 7.13 -24.21
CA LEU A 237 27.35 7.76 -25.41
C LEU A 237 28.87 7.92 -25.32
N ASN A 238 29.39 8.20 -24.12
CA ASN A 238 30.82 8.39 -23.87
C ASN A 238 31.55 7.09 -23.48
N ASP A 239 30.86 5.94 -23.54
CA ASP A 239 31.37 4.61 -23.13
C ASP A 239 32.01 4.61 -21.74
N ASN A 240 31.39 5.36 -20.81
CA ASN A 240 31.85 5.50 -19.43
C ASN A 240 30.75 5.08 -18.46
N PRO A 241 30.47 3.77 -18.32
CA PRO A 241 29.38 3.28 -17.50
C PRO A 241 29.65 3.47 -15.99
N SER A 242 30.91 3.70 -15.59
CA SER A 242 31.30 4.08 -14.22
C SER A 242 30.78 5.46 -13.80
N ALA A 243 30.31 6.29 -14.74
CA ALA A 243 29.65 7.56 -14.42
C ALA A 243 28.21 7.37 -13.93
N ILE A 244 27.63 6.17 -14.09
CA ILE A 244 26.29 5.84 -13.61
C ILE A 244 26.41 5.29 -12.19
N ASN A 245 25.59 5.80 -11.28
CA ASN A 245 25.51 5.29 -9.92
C ASN A 245 24.48 4.16 -9.84
N ASP A 246 24.84 3.02 -9.23
CA ASP A 246 23.90 1.95 -8.91
C ASP A 246 23.07 2.34 -7.69
N GLU A 247 21.80 2.64 -7.92
CA GLU A 247 20.89 3.14 -6.90
C GLU A 247 20.44 2.06 -5.91
N LEU A 248 20.65 0.77 -6.24
CA LEU A 248 20.23 -0.35 -5.42
C LEU A 248 21.35 -0.93 -4.58
N MET A 249 22.55 -1.05 -5.15
CA MET A 249 23.63 -1.83 -4.53
C MET A 249 24.99 -1.13 -4.48
N SER A 250 25.11 0.10 -4.98
CA SER A 250 26.36 0.87 -4.98
C SER A 250 27.56 0.10 -5.55
N MET A 251 27.35 -0.62 -6.65
CA MET A 251 28.37 -1.38 -7.39
C MET A 251 28.62 -0.75 -8.76
N GLU A 252 29.70 -1.15 -9.42
CA GLU A 252 29.98 -0.71 -10.79
C GLU A 252 28.92 -1.22 -11.76
N ILE A 253 28.48 -0.33 -12.66
CA ILE A 253 27.50 -0.66 -13.71
C ILE A 253 28.24 -1.04 -14.98
N THR A 254 27.86 -2.16 -15.58
CA THR A 254 28.34 -2.63 -16.89
C THR A 254 27.21 -2.57 -17.92
N THR A 255 26.04 -3.08 -17.58
CA THR A 255 24.83 -3.06 -18.40
C THR A 255 23.70 -2.35 -17.63
N PRO A 256 23.50 -1.05 -17.85
CA PRO A 256 22.48 -0.29 -17.13
C PRO A 256 21.08 -0.80 -17.47
N LEU A 257 20.25 -0.95 -16.45
CA LEU A 257 18.83 -1.20 -16.58
C LEU A 257 18.06 -0.25 -15.66
N ILE A 258 16.77 -0.09 -15.96
CA ILE A 258 15.80 0.53 -15.06
C ILE A 258 14.86 -0.55 -14.56
N ILE A 259 14.75 -0.70 -13.25
CA ILE A 259 13.71 -1.51 -12.61
C ILE A 259 12.62 -0.57 -12.11
N PHE A 260 11.36 -0.93 -12.33
CA PHE A 260 10.23 -0.12 -11.93
C PHE A 260 9.05 -0.97 -11.49
N LYS A 261 8.21 -0.39 -10.63
CA LYS A 261 6.98 -1.03 -10.15
C LYS A 261 5.79 -0.58 -10.98
N GLN A 262 4.93 -1.51 -11.37
CA GLN A 262 3.67 -1.25 -12.07
C GLN A 262 2.47 -1.65 -11.21
N TYR A 263 1.34 -0.96 -11.39
CA TYR A 263 0.04 -1.34 -10.83
C TYR A 263 -1.00 -1.51 -11.94
N GLN A 264 -1.97 -2.37 -11.72
CA GLN A 264 -3.02 -2.68 -12.70
C GLN A 264 -4.31 -1.95 -12.34
N THR A 265 -4.84 -1.14 -13.26
CA THR A 265 -6.17 -0.54 -13.10
C THR A 265 -7.29 -1.57 -13.37
N PRO A 266 -8.53 -1.30 -12.93
CA PRO A 266 -9.68 -2.15 -13.23
C PRO A 266 -9.89 -2.42 -14.73
N ASP A 267 -9.44 -1.48 -15.58
CA ASP A 267 -9.50 -1.57 -17.04
C ASP A 267 -8.39 -2.46 -17.64
N ASN A 268 -7.67 -3.21 -16.80
CA ASN A 268 -6.59 -4.12 -17.20
C ASN A 268 -5.39 -3.43 -17.85
N VAL A 269 -5.19 -2.13 -17.58
CA VAL A 269 -4.04 -1.35 -18.06
C VAL A 269 -2.99 -1.28 -16.94
N TRP A 270 -1.71 -1.47 -17.31
CA TRP A 270 -0.59 -1.39 -16.38
C TRP A 270 0.01 0.01 -16.40
N HIS A 271 0.07 0.65 -15.24
CA HIS A 271 0.62 1.98 -15.04
C HIS A 271 1.85 1.93 -14.14
N SER A 272 2.74 2.92 -14.24
CA SER A 272 3.90 3.04 -13.37
C SER A 272 3.50 3.54 -11.98
N VAL A 273 4.05 2.92 -10.94
CA VAL A 273 3.96 3.46 -9.58
C VAL A 273 4.93 4.64 -9.48
N PRO A 274 4.48 5.84 -9.10
CA PRO A 274 5.33 7.03 -9.06
C PRO A 274 6.53 6.86 -8.11
N ALA A 275 7.68 7.39 -8.51
CA ALA A 275 8.93 7.41 -7.74
C ALA A 275 9.39 6.02 -7.25
N ASN A 276 9.06 4.96 -7.99
CA ASN A 276 9.52 3.59 -7.74
C ASN A 276 10.28 3.04 -8.96
N SER A 277 11.11 3.87 -9.57
CA SER A 277 12.00 3.50 -10.66
C SER A 277 13.44 3.73 -10.25
N TYR A 278 14.29 2.71 -10.43
CA TYR A 278 15.68 2.71 -9.99
C TYR A 278 16.61 2.25 -11.11
N VAL A 279 17.76 2.92 -11.24
CA VAL A 279 18.82 2.52 -12.17
C VAL A 279 19.81 1.59 -11.47
N THR A 280 20.09 0.44 -12.07
CA THR A 280 21.05 -0.54 -11.55
C THR A 280 21.69 -1.31 -12.69
N ASP A 281 22.62 -2.20 -12.37
CA ASP A 281 23.24 -3.10 -13.32
C ASP A 281 22.46 -4.42 -13.45
N ARG A 282 22.43 -4.98 -14.66
CA ARG A 282 21.79 -6.27 -14.94
C ARG A 282 22.40 -7.43 -14.16
N GLU A 283 23.71 -7.61 -14.21
CA GLU A 283 24.36 -8.74 -13.57
C GLU A 283 24.32 -8.61 -12.05
N ASN A 284 24.46 -7.39 -11.53
CA ASN A 284 24.30 -7.13 -10.10
C ASN A 284 22.87 -7.49 -9.68
N LEU A 285 21.84 -6.98 -10.37
CA LEU A 285 20.44 -7.30 -10.06
C LEU A 285 20.15 -8.80 -10.13
N LEU A 286 20.65 -9.49 -11.15
CA LEU A 286 20.45 -10.93 -11.30
C LEU A 286 21.13 -11.74 -10.19
N THR A 287 22.36 -11.37 -9.83
CA THR A 287 23.11 -11.99 -8.73
C THR A 287 22.34 -11.81 -7.42
N TRP A 288 21.89 -10.59 -7.17
CA TRP A 288 21.12 -10.28 -5.99
C TRP A 288 19.77 -11.00 -5.96
N LEU A 289 19.03 -11.08 -7.06
CA LEU A 289 17.76 -11.83 -7.14
C LEU A 289 17.93 -13.32 -6.85
N ARG A 290 19.09 -13.89 -7.18
CA ARG A 290 19.44 -15.28 -6.85
C ARG A 290 19.70 -15.48 -5.36
N GLU A 291 20.11 -14.43 -4.64
CA GLU A 291 20.44 -14.49 -3.22
C GLU A 291 19.27 -14.03 -2.32
N LYS A 292 18.49 -13.04 -2.77
CA LYS A 292 17.42 -12.36 -2.04
C LYS A 292 16.29 -11.96 -2.98
N SER A 293 15.05 -12.28 -2.61
CA SER A 293 13.85 -11.93 -3.38
C SER A 293 13.20 -10.59 -2.97
N THR A 294 13.87 -9.78 -2.15
CA THR A 294 13.31 -8.59 -1.48
C THR A 294 14.08 -7.33 -1.80
N HIS A 295 13.45 -6.36 -2.47
CA HIS A 295 14.02 -5.08 -2.92
C HIS A 295 14.76 -4.32 -1.81
N PRO A 296 16.00 -3.84 -2.05
CA PRO A 296 16.91 -3.43 -0.97
C PRO A 296 16.47 -2.13 -0.26
N LEU A 297 15.78 -1.24 -0.99
CA LEU A 297 15.40 0.07 -0.45
C LEU A 297 14.03 0.10 0.26
N ASN A 298 13.10 -0.75 -0.16
CA ASN A 298 11.71 -0.70 0.30
C ASN A 298 11.23 -2.03 0.91
N ASN A 299 12.07 -3.07 0.91
CA ASN A 299 11.78 -4.42 1.40
C ASN A 299 10.59 -5.11 0.71
N ASP A 300 10.22 -4.69 -0.50
CA ASP A 300 9.17 -5.33 -1.29
C ASP A 300 9.63 -6.71 -1.78
N VAL A 301 8.78 -7.72 -1.66
CA VAL A 301 9.00 -9.02 -2.33
C VAL A 301 8.80 -8.82 -3.84
N ILE A 302 9.85 -8.96 -4.64
CA ILE A 302 9.79 -8.66 -6.08
C ILE A 302 8.76 -9.52 -6.83
N MET A 303 8.62 -10.79 -6.43
CA MET A 303 7.67 -11.74 -7.01
C MET A 303 6.21 -11.46 -6.66
N SER A 304 5.96 -10.82 -5.52
CA SER A 304 4.61 -10.56 -5.01
C SER A 304 4.59 -9.23 -4.26
N PRO A 305 4.81 -8.11 -4.97
CA PRO A 305 4.94 -6.82 -4.32
C PRO A 305 3.60 -6.37 -3.74
N PRO A 306 3.63 -5.56 -2.65
CA PRO A 306 2.42 -5.11 -1.99
C PRO A 306 1.60 -4.20 -2.91
N PRO A 307 0.26 -4.30 -2.86
CA PRO A 307 -0.64 -3.55 -3.72
C PRO A 307 -0.48 -2.04 -3.53
N TYR A 308 -0.65 -1.29 -4.61
CA TYR A 308 -0.66 0.17 -4.62
C TYR A 308 -2.11 0.64 -4.65
N GLU A 309 -2.56 1.38 -3.63
CA GLU A 309 -3.96 1.85 -3.51
C GLU A 309 -5.00 0.72 -3.61
N GLY A 310 -4.64 -0.50 -3.17
CA GLY A 310 -5.50 -1.69 -3.25
C GLY A 310 -5.48 -2.40 -4.62
N MET A 311 -4.75 -1.86 -5.60
CA MET A 311 -4.56 -2.48 -6.92
C MET A 311 -3.36 -3.43 -6.93
N PRO A 312 -3.43 -4.56 -7.67
CA PRO A 312 -2.32 -5.51 -7.73
C PRO A 312 -1.12 -4.87 -8.43
N THR A 313 0.09 -5.24 -8.00
CA THR A 313 1.34 -4.67 -8.51
C THR A 313 2.32 -5.76 -8.96
N ARG A 314 3.27 -5.36 -9.80
CA ARG A 314 4.40 -6.20 -10.24
C ARG A 314 5.63 -5.35 -10.48
N TYR A 315 6.83 -5.93 -10.37
CA TYR A 315 8.05 -5.31 -10.87
C TYR A 315 8.29 -5.69 -12.33
N LYS A 316 8.87 -4.78 -13.09
CA LYS A 316 9.40 -4.99 -14.44
C LYS A 316 10.72 -4.25 -14.58
N TRP A 317 11.56 -4.68 -15.51
CA TRP A 317 12.76 -3.96 -15.89
C TRP A 317 12.86 -3.77 -17.39
N ASP A 318 13.61 -2.75 -17.79
CA ASP A 318 14.04 -2.52 -19.15
C ASP A 318 15.55 -2.25 -19.19
N VAL A 319 16.25 -2.87 -20.14
CA VAL A 319 17.67 -2.60 -20.37
C VAL A 319 17.80 -1.23 -21.03
N LEU A 320 18.66 -0.38 -20.47
CA LEU A 320 18.90 0.97 -20.97
C LEU A 320 19.98 0.94 -22.07
N THR A 321 19.69 1.64 -23.15
CA THR A 321 20.49 1.80 -24.36
C THR A 321 20.35 3.25 -24.82
N THR A 322 21.28 3.72 -25.64
CA THR A 322 21.27 5.10 -26.17
C THR A 322 19.95 5.50 -26.85
N LYS A 323 19.15 4.54 -27.33
CA LYS A 323 17.88 4.79 -28.02
C LYS A 323 16.63 4.69 -27.14
N ASN A 324 16.69 4.04 -25.97
CA ASN A 324 15.51 3.74 -25.15
C ASN A 324 15.56 4.32 -23.74
N CYS A 325 16.61 5.04 -23.33
CA CYS A 325 16.68 5.75 -22.04
C CYS A 325 15.44 6.62 -21.79
N PHE A 326 14.91 7.26 -22.83
CA PHE A 326 13.75 8.15 -22.74
C PHE A 326 12.40 7.46 -22.93
N LEU A 327 12.38 6.14 -23.13
CA LEU A 327 11.16 5.35 -23.29
C LEU A 327 10.64 4.79 -21.97
N ALA A 328 11.21 5.19 -20.83
CA ALA A 328 10.75 4.79 -19.51
C ALA A 328 9.26 5.15 -19.32
N LEU A 329 8.44 4.16 -18.94
CA LEU A 329 7.00 4.31 -18.80
C LEU A 329 6.62 5.46 -17.85
N GLU A 330 7.33 5.59 -16.73
CA GLU A 330 7.09 6.66 -15.75
C GLU A 330 7.32 8.07 -16.34
N LEU A 331 8.30 8.24 -17.24
CA LEU A 331 8.50 9.52 -17.93
C LEU A 331 7.33 9.85 -18.84
N GLN A 332 6.85 8.87 -19.61
CA GLN A 332 5.75 9.08 -20.55
C GLN A 332 4.44 9.42 -19.83
N GLU A 333 4.12 8.67 -18.77
CA GLU A 333 2.92 8.93 -17.94
C GLU A 333 3.03 10.24 -17.17
N GLY A 334 4.24 10.56 -16.67
CA GLY A 334 4.55 11.84 -16.04
C GLY A 334 4.31 13.02 -16.99
N ALA A 335 4.82 12.94 -18.22
CA ALA A 335 4.65 13.97 -19.24
C ALA A 335 3.17 14.18 -19.59
N ALA A 336 2.42 13.09 -19.83
CA ALA A 336 0.98 13.16 -20.13
C ALA A 336 0.20 13.84 -18.99
N THR A 337 0.46 13.44 -17.74
CA THR A 337 -0.20 14.00 -16.56
C THR A 337 0.13 15.49 -16.38
N ILE A 338 1.40 15.88 -16.59
CA ILE A 338 1.82 17.27 -16.48
C ILE A 338 1.17 18.14 -17.56
N ARG A 339 1.05 17.67 -18.80
CA ARG A 339 0.34 18.38 -19.88
C ARG A 339 -1.13 18.61 -19.57
N ASP A 340 -1.82 17.56 -19.11
CA ASP A 340 -3.23 17.66 -18.72
C ASP A 340 -3.43 18.72 -17.61
N LEU A 341 -2.58 18.66 -16.58
CA LEU A 341 -2.61 19.62 -15.49
C LEU A 341 -2.23 21.05 -15.95
N LEU A 342 -1.25 21.20 -16.84
CA LEU A 342 -0.88 22.49 -17.44
C LEU A 342 -2.03 23.12 -18.23
N SER A 343 -2.86 22.31 -18.89
CA SER A 343 -4.00 22.82 -19.66
C SER A 343 -5.19 23.22 -18.76
N THR A 344 -5.35 22.58 -17.61
CA THR A 344 -6.54 22.72 -16.76
C THR A 344 -6.35 23.65 -15.55
N LEU A 345 -5.17 23.62 -14.90
CA LEU A 345 -4.87 24.42 -13.70
C LEU A 345 -4.95 25.94 -13.91
N PRO A 346 -4.44 26.54 -15.01
CA PRO A 346 -4.48 27.98 -15.20
C PRO A 346 -5.91 28.54 -15.14
N ALA A 347 -6.84 27.89 -15.87
CA ALA A 347 -8.24 28.30 -15.90
C ALA A 347 -8.91 28.17 -14.52
N GLN A 348 -8.61 27.10 -13.78
CA GLN A 348 -9.14 26.89 -12.42
C GLN A 348 -8.58 27.93 -11.43
N LEU A 349 -7.31 28.31 -11.56
CA LEU A 349 -6.67 29.35 -10.75
C LEU A 349 -7.25 30.74 -11.02
N VAL A 350 -7.50 31.08 -12.29
CA VAL A 350 -8.17 32.35 -12.66
C VAL A 350 -9.59 32.39 -12.11
N ALA A 351 -10.35 31.31 -12.27
CA ALA A 351 -11.71 31.22 -11.72
C ALA A 351 -11.72 31.34 -10.18
N ALA A 352 -10.74 30.75 -9.49
CA ALA A 352 -10.59 30.88 -8.04
C ALA A 352 -10.20 32.30 -7.59
N LYS A 353 -9.41 33.03 -8.38
CA LYS A 353 -9.10 34.45 -8.14
C LYS A 353 -10.32 35.35 -8.33
N GLN A 354 -11.17 35.05 -9.32
CA GLN A 354 -12.35 35.87 -9.65
C GLN A 354 -13.54 35.60 -8.72
N ASN A 355 -13.64 34.38 -8.17
CA ASN A 355 -14.65 34.00 -7.19
C ASN A 355 -14.01 33.58 -5.87
N PRO A 356 -13.38 34.51 -5.11
CA PRO A 356 -12.92 34.22 -3.76
C PRO A 356 -14.17 33.90 -2.95
N SER A 357 -14.37 32.62 -2.63
CA SER A 357 -15.62 32.13 -2.05
C SER A 357 -16.04 32.98 -0.85
N SER A 358 -17.21 33.60 -0.95
CA SER A 358 -17.87 34.32 0.14
C SER A 358 -17.95 33.42 1.38
N PRO A 359 -17.37 33.81 2.53
CA PRO A 359 -17.49 33.06 3.76
C PRO A 359 -18.87 33.34 4.37
N GLY A 360 -19.90 32.62 3.93
CA GLY A 360 -21.20 32.64 4.61
C GLY A 360 -22.40 32.43 3.70
N SER A 361 -22.78 31.17 3.47
CA SER A 361 -24.17 30.81 3.13
C SER A 361 -24.41 29.31 3.37
N THR A 362 -24.23 28.86 4.60
CA THR A 362 -25.10 27.80 5.12
C THR A 362 -26.39 28.48 5.60
N PRO A 363 -27.57 28.20 5.01
CA PRO A 363 -28.82 28.64 5.61
C PRO A 363 -29.03 27.83 6.90
N GLN A 364 -28.72 28.44 8.04
CA GLN A 364 -29.18 27.95 9.33
C GLN A 364 -30.65 28.39 9.51
N THR A 365 -31.59 27.58 9.05
CA THR A 365 -32.97 27.63 9.57
C THR A 365 -33.07 26.68 10.76
N LEU A 366 -32.82 27.18 11.97
CA LEU A 366 -32.99 26.37 13.19
C LEU A 366 -33.74 27.05 14.34
N PHE A 367 -34.26 28.27 14.19
CA PHE A 367 -35.16 28.84 15.19
C PHE A 367 -36.30 29.63 14.52
N ARG A 368 -37.46 28.96 14.42
CA ARG A 368 -38.76 29.63 14.34
C ARG A 368 -39.73 28.86 15.25
N THR A 369 -39.66 29.17 16.54
CA THR A 369 -40.82 29.21 17.43
C THR A 369 -41.35 30.65 17.32
N ASP A 370 -42.62 30.89 17.03
CA ASP A 370 -43.66 30.74 18.04
C ASP A 370 -44.99 30.15 17.56
N SER A 371 -45.54 29.43 18.55
CA SER A 371 -46.84 28.82 18.76
C SER A 371 -48.00 29.80 18.72
N SER A 372 -49.13 29.38 18.12
CA SER A 372 -50.53 29.68 18.51
C SER A 372 -51.44 28.84 17.59
N ALA A 373 -51.77 27.61 17.96
CA ALA A 373 -52.98 27.22 18.69
C ALA A 373 -54.25 27.11 17.81
N ILE A 374 -54.57 25.85 17.49
CA ILE A 374 -55.87 25.18 17.63
C ILE A 374 -57.06 25.71 16.80
N GLY A 375 -57.47 24.89 15.82
CA GLY A 375 -58.86 24.45 15.69
C GLY A 375 -59.53 24.73 14.34
N GLN A 376 -59.66 23.69 13.50
CA GLN A 376 -60.98 23.15 13.09
C GLN A 376 -60.85 21.94 12.14
N LYS A 377 -61.87 21.09 12.23
CA LYS A 377 -62.04 19.69 11.79
C LYS A 377 -62.15 19.48 10.26
N PRO A 378 -62.01 18.22 9.79
CA PRO A 378 -62.18 17.84 8.39
C PRO A 378 -63.67 17.64 8.03
N GLN A 379 -64.02 17.92 6.78
CA GLN A 379 -65.33 17.59 6.22
C GLN A 379 -65.15 16.90 4.84
N VAL A 380 -65.89 15.81 4.71
CA VAL A 380 -65.98 14.85 3.60
C VAL A 380 -67.24 15.17 2.78
N ASP A 381 -67.33 14.56 1.58
CA ASP A 381 -68.45 14.52 0.60
C ASP A 381 -68.52 15.71 -0.37
N GLU A 382 -68.85 15.58 -1.67
CA GLU A 382 -69.39 14.48 -2.48
C GLU A 382 -69.29 14.91 -3.98
N GLN A 383 -69.08 13.95 -4.90
CA GLN A 383 -69.70 13.85 -6.24
C GLN A 383 -69.55 15.01 -7.27
N LEU A 384 -69.63 14.85 -8.60
CA LEU A 384 -70.13 13.79 -9.47
C LEU A 384 -69.48 13.99 -10.86
N ASN A 385 -69.13 12.91 -11.52
CA ASN A 385 -68.89 12.87 -12.97
C ASN A 385 -70.25 12.98 -13.70
N PRO A 386 -70.27 13.34 -14.99
CA PRO A 386 -71.06 12.50 -15.90
C PRO A 386 -70.27 12.05 -17.14
N LEU A 387 -70.41 10.75 -17.38
CA LEU A 387 -70.32 10.10 -18.69
C LEU A 387 -71.35 10.70 -19.65
N THR A 388 -71.00 10.82 -20.94
CA THR A 388 -71.60 10.08 -22.08
C THR A 388 -70.88 10.48 -23.39
N GLU A 389 -70.34 9.51 -24.14
CA GLU A 389 -70.90 8.94 -25.40
C GLU A 389 -70.87 9.96 -26.58
N GLN A 390 -70.51 9.62 -27.81
CA GLN A 390 -70.42 8.36 -28.55
C GLN A 390 -69.78 8.69 -29.92
N ASP A 391 -69.09 7.69 -30.49
CA ASP A 391 -69.05 7.31 -31.91
C ASP A 391 -68.53 8.33 -32.96
N ALA A 392 -67.91 7.97 -34.08
CA ALA A 392 -67.71 6.71 -34.81
C ALA A 392 -66.58 6.98 -35.83
N LEU A 393 -65.59 6.09 -35.99
CA LEU A 393 -65.47 5.06 -37.03
C LEU A 393 -64.86 5.50 -38.38
N VAL A 394 -64.14 4.53 -38.97
CA VAL A 394 -63.65 4.32 -40.35
C VAL A 394 -62.47 5.21 -40.81
N PHE A 395 -61.30 4.73 -41.26
CA PHE A 395 -60.83 3.44 -41.83
C PHE A 395 -59.48 3.02 -41.24
#